data_AF-A0A838JIL1-F1
#
_entry.id   AF-A0A838JIL1-F1
#
_cell.length_a   1.000
_cell.length_b   1.000
_cell.length_c   1.000
_cell.angle_alpha   90.00
_cell.angle_beta   90.00
_cell.angle_gamma   90.00
#
_symmetry.space_group_name_H-M   'P 1'
#
loop_
_entity.id
_entity.type
_entity.pdbx_description
1 polymer ?
#
loop_
_entity_poly.entity_id
_entity_poly.type
_entity_poly.pdbx_seq_one_letter_code
_entity_poly.pdbx_strand_id
1 'polypeptide(L)' 'GMPIVVRANSQWSAQPLPDPRPMFSGTVEQIREDIARLEQIGANHVFFDLNMSNTPIDDQLRLLERLRATADI' A
#
# COMPACT_ATOMS: atom_id res chain seq x y z
N GLY A 1 -11.55 17.74 11.23
CA GLY A 1 -10.94 18.43 10.07
C GLY A 1 -11.38 17.77 8.79
N MET A 2 -11.03 18.31 7.63
CA MET A 2 -11.23 17.64 6.34
C MET A 2 -10.35 16.38 6.27
N PRO A 3 -10.86 15.21 5.84
CA PRO A 3 -10.06 13.99 5.80
C PRO A 3 -8.94 14.09 4.74
N ILE A 4 -7.75 13.63 5.10
CA ILE A 4 -6.60 13.51 4.20
C ILE A 4 -6.59 12.09 3.64
N VAL A 5 -6.69 11.97 2.33
CA VAL A 5 -6.64 10.68 1.61
C VAL A 5 -5.35 10.62 0.78
N VAL A 6 -4.57 9.58 0.99
CA VAL A 6 -3.36 9.30 0.20
C VAL A 6 -3.68 8.25 -0.84
N ARG A 7 -3.46 8.55 -2.13
CA ARG A 7 -3.51 7.54 -3.20
C ARG A 7 -2.15 6.87 -3.34
N ALA A 8 -2.10 5.57 -3.08
CA ALA A 8 -0.93 4.74 -3.24
C ALA A 8 -0.91 4.11 -4.64
N ASN A 9 0.02 4.56 -5.49
CA ASN A 9 0.30 3.92 -6.77
C ASN A 9 1.29 2.76 -6.55
N SER A 10 0.78 1.68 -5.97
CA SER A 10 1.62 0.60 -5.45
C SER A 10 2.14 -0.32 -6.54
N GLN A 11 3.47 -0.42 -6.67
CA GLN A 11 4.10 -1.54 -7.36
C GLN A 11 4.40 -2.64 -6.35
N TRP A 12 3.52 -3.63 -6.28
CA TRP A 12 3.72 -4.77 -5.41
C TRP A 12 4.85 -5.67 -5.91
N SER A 13 5.59 -6.25 -4.96
CA SER A 13 6.58 -7.29 -5.21
C SER A 13 6.48 -8.37 -4.13
N ALA A 14 6.65 -9.63 -4.53
CA ALA A 14 6.81 -10.74 -3.60
C ALA A 14 8.14 -10.67 -2.82
N GLN A 15 9.12 -9.93 -3.34
CA GLN A 15 10.44 -9.75 -2.76
C GLN A 15 10.67 -8.30 -2.33
N PRO A 16 11.44 -8.05 -1.26
CA PRO A 16 11.75 -6.69 -0.82
C PRO A 16 12.49 -5.94 -1.91
N LEU A 17 12.06 -4.69 -2.14
CA LEU A 17 12.76 -3.78 -3.04
C LEU A 17 13.90 -3.08 -2.29
N PRO A 18 15.08 -2.92 -2.90
CA PRO A 18 16.17 -2.16 -2.31
C PRO A 18 15.85 -0.66 -2.32
N ASP A 19 16.51 0.08 -1.42
CA ASP A 19 16.45 1.54 -1.44
C ASP A 19 17.33 2.14 -2.55
N PRO A 20 16.92 3.26 -3.17
CA PRO A 20 15.63 3.93 -2.96
C PRO A 20 14.50 3.21 -3.69
N ARG A 21 13.33 3.09 -3.03
CA ARG A 21 12.10 2.57 -3.64
C ARG A 21 10.97 3.61 -3.61
N PRO A 22 10.02 3.58 -4.57
CA PRO A 22 8.82 4.39 -4.48
C PRO A 22 8.01 4.07 -3.22
N MET A 23 7.36 5.08 -2.64
CA MET A 23 6.45 4.90 -1.51
C MET A 23 5.31 3.96 -1.88
N PHE A 24 4.89 3.12 -0.94
CA PHE A 24 3.88 2.08 -1.11
C PHE A 24 4.24 1.03 -2.18
N SER A 25 5.52 0.83 -2.47
CA SER A 25 6.00 -0.21 -3.38
C SER A 25 6.91 -1.21 -2.66
N GLY A 26 6.87 -2.47 -3.10
CA GLY A 26 7.60 -3.58 -2.51
C GLY A 26 6.69 -4.61 -1.85
N THR A 27 7.18 -5.25 -0.78
CA THR A 27 6.38 -6.23 -0.04
C THR A 27 5.30 -5.56 0.79
N VAL A 28 4.34 -6.36 1.28
CA VAL A 28 3.29 -5.89 2.20
C VAL A 28 3.90 -5.25 3.45
N GLU A 29 5.03 -5.76 3.95
CA GLU A 29 5.72 -5.26 5.12
C GLU A 29 6.35 -3.89 4.87
N GLN A 30 6.99 -3.70 3.71
CA GLN A 30 7.54 -2.40 3.29
C GLN A 30 6.43 -1.36 3.10
N ILE A 31 5.28 -1.77 2.54
CA ILE A 31 4.11 -0.90 2.39
C ILE A 31 3.53 -0.51 3.75
N ARG A 32 3.45 -1.46 4.70
CA ARG A 32 3.01 -1.19 6.08
C ARG A 32 3.92 -0.19 6.79
N GLU A 33 5.24 -0.29 6.60
CA GLU A 33 6.19 0.71 7.14
C GLU A 33 5.93 2.11 6.60
N ASP A 34 5.56 2.22 5.31
CA ASP A 34 5.19 3.51 4.72
C ASP A 34 3.87 4.04 5.30
N ILE A 35 2.87 3.18 5.50
CA ILE A 35 1.59 3.54 6.14
C ILE A 35 1.82 4.09 7.55
N ALA A 36 2.65 3.42 8.36
CA ALA A 36 2.96 3.89 9.72
C ALA A 36 3.60 5.30 9.74
N ARG A 37 4.31 5.68 8.67
CA ARG A 37 4.84 7.04 8.52
C ARG A 37 3.76 8.06 8.14
N LEU A 38 2.67 7.63 7.50
CA LEU A 38 1.55 8.51 7.15
C LEU A 38 0.73 8.95 8.36
N GLU A 39 0.63 8.12 9.40
CA GLU A 39 -0.03 8.49 10.65
C GLU A 39 0.61 9.74 11.26
N GLN A 40 1.93 9.88 11.13
CA GLN A 40 2.69 11.02 11.66
C GLN A 40 2.32 12.35 10.98
N ILE A 41 1.74 12.31 9.78
CA ILE A 41 1.32 13.51 9.04
C ILE A 41 -0.21 13.71 9.07
N GLY A 42 -0.94 12.93 9.87
CA GLY A 42 -2.38 13.04 10.04
C GLY A 42 -3.21 12.53 8.85
N ALA A 43 -2.65 11.63 8.03
CA ALA A 43 -3.43 10.95 7.00
C ALA A 43 -4.55 10.11 7.63
N ASN A 44 -5.75 10.16 7.05
CA ASN A 44 -6.92 9.44 7.56
C ASN A 44 -7.19 8.16 6.78
N HIS A 45 -6.87 8.16 5.49
CA HIS A 45 -7.16 7.03 4.60
C HIS A 45 -6.04 6.82 3.59
N VAL A 46 -5.81 5.56 3.24
CA VAL A 46 -4.96 5.16 2.13
C VAL A 46 -5.83 4.44 1.10
N PHE A 47 -5.82 4.95 -0.14
CA PHE A 47 -6.48 4.35 -1.27
C PHE A 47 -5.43 3.65 -2.14
N PHE A 48 -5.46 2.31 -2.19
CA PHE A 48 -4.57 1.52 -3.02
C PHE A 48 -5.09 1.46 -4.46
N ASP A 49 -4.34 2.07 -5.38
CA ASP A 49 -4.54 1.88 -6.80
C ASP A 49 -3.72 0.68 -7.28
N LEU A 50 -4.37 -0.48 -7.38
CA LEU A 50 -3.74 -1.68 -7.91
C LEU A 50 -3.68 -1.61 -9.44
N ASN A 51 -2.63 -0.98 -9.95
CA ASN A 51 -2.33 -0.99 -11.39
C ASN A 51 -1.56 -2.26 -11.78
N MET A 52 -2.19 -3.43 -11.62
CA MET A 52 -1.58 -4.72 -11.96
C MET A 52 -2.20 -5.33 -13.20
N SER A 53 -1.67 -4.95 -14.36
CA SER A 53 -2.02 -5.61 -15.62
C SER A 53 -1.63 -7.10 -15.57
N ASN A 54 -2.45 -7.96 -16.18
CA ASN A 54 -2.23 -9.40 -16.31
C ASN A 54 -2.16 -10.21 -15.00
N THR A 55 -2.58 -9.64 -13.85
CA THR A 55 -2.70 -10.40 -12.59
C THR A 55 -4.12 -10.95 -12.43
N PRO A 56 -4.31 -12.25 -12.13
CA PRO A 56 -5.63 -12.82 -11.87
C PRO A 56 -6.39 -12.07 -10.77
N ILE A 57 -7.71 -11.90 -10.93
CA ILE A 57 -8.54 -11.13 -9.98
C ILE A 57 -8.43 -11.67 -8.55
N ASP A 58 -8.37 -13.00 -8.36
CA ASP A 58 -8.26 -13.60 -7.04
C ASP A 58 -6.92 -13.27 -6.36
N ASP A 59 -5.85 -13.13 -7.12
CA ASP A 59 -4.55 -12.70 -6.59
C ASP A 59 -4.59 -11.21 -6.18
N GLN A 60 -5.26 -10.39 -6.97
CA GLN A 60 -5.48 -8.97 -6.62
C GLN A 60 -6.31 -8.85 -5.33
N LEU A 61 -7.40 -9.61 -5.20
CA LEU A 61 -8.25 -9.61 -4.01
C LEU A 61 -7.49 -10.09 -2.77
N ARG A 62 -6.73 -11.19 -2.86
CA ARG A 62 -5.87 -11.66 -1.76
C ARG A 62 -4.86 -10.61 -1.33
N LEU A 63 -4.28 -9.87 -2.27
CA LEU A 63 -3.37 -8.79 -1.94
C LEU A 63 -4.11 -7.63 -1.25
N LEU A 64 -5.28 -7.22 -1.76
CA LEU A 64 -6.08 -6.16 -1.13
C LEU A 64 -6.46 -6.51 0.30
N GLU A 65 -6.82 -7.77 0.57
CA GLU A 65 -7.10 -8.24 1.94
C GLU A 65 -5.88 -8.10 2.85
N ARG A 66 -4.69 -8.47 2.36
CA ARG A 66 -3.43 -8.32 3.11
C ARG A 66 -3.10 -6.85 3.36
N LEU A 67 -3.25 -5.98 2.35
CA LEU A 67 -3.00 -4.55 2.47
C LEU A 67 -4.01 -3.88 3.41
N ARG A 68 -5.29 -4.25 3.33
CA ARG A 68 -6.32 -3.79 4.25
C ARG A 68 -5.95 -4.13 5.69
N ALA A 69 -5.53 -5.36 5.97
CA ALA A 69 -5.12 -5.76 7.31
C ALA A 69 -3.88 -5.00 7.83
N THR A 70 -3.06 -4.42 6.94
CA THR A 70 -1.94 -3.53 7.33
C THR A 70 -2.34 -2.07 7.52
N ALA A 71 -3.54 -1.70 7.08
CA ALA A 71 -4.06 -0.33 7.05
C ALA A 71 -5.29 -0.14 7.94
N ASP A 72 -5.58 -1.08 8.85
CA ASP A 72 -6.51 -0.87 9.96
C ASP A 72 -5.88 0.18 10.92
N ILE A 73 -6.05 1.45 10.53
CA ILE A 73 -5.74 2.68 11.27
C ILE A 73 -7.04 3.18 11.91
#